data_AF-A0AAW1G927-F1
#
_entry.id   AF-A0AAW1G927-F1
#
_cell.length_a   1.000
_cell.length_b   1.000
_cell.length_c   1.000
_cell.angle_alpha   90.00
_cell.angle_beta   90.00
_cell.angle_gamma   90.00
#
_symmetry.space_group_name_H-M   'P 1'
#
loop_
_entity.id
_entity.type
_entity.pdbx_description
1 polymer ?
#
loop_
_entity_poly.entity_id
_entity_poly.type
_entity_poly.pdbx_seq_one_letter_code
_entity_poly.pdbx_strand_id
1 'polypeptide(L)'
;MNLLTMNLLNMNHLTMNLLNMNLLTMNLLTMNLLNMNLLNMNLLTMNLLNMNLLTMNLLNMNLLTMNLLTTNLLNMNLLTMNLLNMKASHHEPPQHEPTQHEPPHHEPPQHEPPHHEPPQHEGFST
;
A
#
# COMPACT_ATOMS: atom_id res chain seq x y z
N MET A 1 -54.78 81.63 -16.48
CA MET A 1 -53.83 80.61 -16.99
C MET A 1 -54.31 80.19 -18.37
N ASN A 2 -53.43 80.18 -19.39
CA ASN A 2 -53.84 79.91 -20.77
C ASN A 2 -53.61 78.42 -21.14
N LEU A 3 -54.20 77.99 -22.25
CA LEU A 3 -54.13 76.61 -22.74
C LEU A 3 -52.68 76.14 -23.00
N LEU A 4 -51.83 77.04 -23.50
CA LEU A 4 -50.42 76.74 -23.76
C LEU A 4 -49.67 76.37 -22.47
N THR A 5 -49.89 77.11 -21.38
CA THR A 5 -49.26 76.82 -20.08
C THR A 5 -49.72 75.48 -19.52
N MET A 6 -51.01 75.14 -19.65
CA MET A 6 -51.55 73.85 -19.22
C MET A 6 -50.93 72.69 -20.01
N ASN A 7 -50.82 72.82 -21.34
CA ASN A 7 -50.24 71.80 -22.20
C ASN A 7 -48.76 71.55 -21.89
N LEU A 8 -47.99 72.61 -21.66
CA LEU A 8 -46.57 72.49 -21.30
C LEU A 8 -46.38 71.78 -19.96
N LEU A 9 -47.18 72.12 -18.94
CA LEU A 9 -47.13 71.44 -17.64
C LEU A 9 -47.46 69.96 -17.77
N ASN A 10 -48.49 69.61 -18.54
CA ASN A 10 -48.86 68.21 -18.76
C ASN A 10 -47.75 67.42 -19.47
N MET A 11 -47.14 68.00 -20.51
CA MET A 11 -46.00 67.38 -21.21
C MET A 11 -44.79 67.18 -20.30
N ASN A 12 -44.49 68.17 -19.44
CA ASN A 12 -43.42 68.06 -18.45
C ASN A 12 -43.71 66.94 -17.45
N HIS A 13 -44.94 66.84 -16.95
CA HIS A 13 -45.34 65.77 -16.02
C HIS A 13 -45.22 64.39 -16.66
N LEU A 14 -45.68 64.24 -17.91
CA LEU A 14 -45.54 62.98 -18.65
C LEU A 14 -44.08 62.59 -18.84
N THR A 15 -43.23 63.56 -19.20
CA THR A 15 -41.79 63.35 -19.40
C THR A 15 -41.13 62.89 -18.11
N MET A 16 -41.42 63.55 -16.99
CA MET A 16 -40.90 63.17 -15.67
C MET A 16 -41.35 61.78 -15.24
N ASN A 17 -42.63 61.44 -15.48
CA ASN A 17 -43.15 60.11 -15.18
C ASN A 17 -42.44 59.01 -15.99
N LEU A 18 -42.21 59.24 -17.29
CA LEU A 18 -41.49 58.29 -18.14
C LEU A 18 -40.04 58.11 -17.67
N LEU A 19 -39.36 59.21 -17.32
CA LEU A 19 -37.99 59.17 -16.78
C LEU A 19 -37.92 58.36 -15.48
N ASN A 20 -38.86 58.57 -14.57
CA ASN A 20 -38.94 57.81 -13.31
C ASN A 20 -39.19 56.31 -13.56
N MET A 21 -40.10 55.97 -14.48
CA MET A 21 -40.38 54.58 -14.84
C MET A 21 -39.16 53.89 -15.46
N ASN A 22 -38.43 54.59 -16.33
CA ASN A 22 -37.20 54.09 -16.93
C ASN A 22 -36.12 53.85 -15.87
N LEU A 23 -35.93 54.79 -14.93
CA LEU A 23 -34.97 54.64 -13.84
C LEU A 23 -35.33 53.45 -12.94
N LEU A 24 -36.60 53.28 -12.58
CA LEU A 24 -37.06 52.14 -11.79
C LEU A 24 -36.77 50.81 -12.50
N THR A 25 -37.05 50.75 -13.81
CA THR A 25 -36.79 49.55 -14.63
C THR A 25 -35.30 49.22 -14.66
N MET A 26 -34.44 50.21 -14.86
CA MET A 26 -32.99 50.03 -14.87
C MET A 26 -32.45 49.58 -13.51
N ASN A 27 -32.97 50.13 -12.42
CA ASN A 27 -32.60 49.72 -11.06
C ASN A 27 -33.00 48.26 -10.80
N LEU A 28 -34.22 47.86 -11.19
CA LEU A 28 -34.67 46.47 -11.04
C LEU A 28 -33.81 45.50 -11.85
N LEU A 29 -33.49 45.84 -13.10
CA LEU A 29 -32.60 45.02 -13.94
C LEU A 29 -31.22 44.85 -13.30
N THR A 30 -30.67 45.93 -12.77
CA THR A 30 -29.35 45.92 -12.10
C THR A 30 -29.38 45.03 -10.85
N MET A 31 -30.42 45.16 -10.01
CA MET A 31 -30.60 44.31 -8.83
C MET A 31 -30.75 42.84 -9.20
N ASN A 32 -31.51 42.52 -10.24
CA ASN A 32 -31.67 41.15 -10.72
C ASN A 32 -30.34 40.56 -11.20
N LEU A 33 -29.55 41.32 -11.94
CA LEU A 33 -28.23 40.88 -12.41
C LEU A 33 -27.28 40.63 -11.23
N LEU A 34 -27.24 41.53 -10.24
CA LEU A 34 -26.43 41.35 -9.03
C LEU A 34 -26.83 40.08 -8.27
N ASN A 35 -28.14 39.83 -8.11
CA ASN A 35 -28.63 38.64 -7.43
C ASN A 35 -28.25 37.35 -8.17
N MET A 36 -28.37 37.34 -9.51
CA MET A 36 -27.96 36.20 -10.34
C MET A 36 -26.45 35.93 -10.23
N ASN A 37 -25.63 36.98 -10.25
CA ASN A 37 -24.18 36.84 -10.08
C ASN A 37 -23.81 36.27 -8.71
N LEU A 38 -24.46 36.74 -7.64
CA LEU A 38 -24.24 36.22 -6.29
C LEU A 38 -24.62 34.73 -6.19
N LEU A 39 -25.77 34.34 -6.75
CA LEU A 39 -26.21 32.95 -6.77
C LEU A 39 -25.21 32.05 -7.51
N ASN A 40 -24.70 32.50 -8.65
CA ASN A 40 -23.69 31.76 -9.41
C ASN A 40 -22.37 31.59 -8.63
N MET A 41 -21.89 32.66 -7.97
CA MET A 41 -20.69 32.60 -7.12
C MET A 41 -20.87 31.64 -5.94
N ASN A 42 -22.04 31.64 -5.31
CA ASN A 42 -22.36 30.70 -4.22
C ASN A 42 -22.36 29.26 -4.72
N LEU A 43 -22.96 28.98 -5.87
CA LEU A 43 -22.97 27.64 -6.47
C LEU A 43 -21.55 27.16 -6.80
N LEU A 44 -20.71 28.01 -7.39
CA LEU A 44 -19.32 27.70 -7.68
C LEU A 44 -18.55 27.34 -6.40
N THR A 45 -18.73 28.14 -5.34
CA THR A 45 -18.09 27.90 -4.03
C THR A 45 -18.51 26.55 -3.43
N MET A 46 -19.80 26.24 -3.47
CA MET A 46 -20.32 24.95 -2.98
C MET A 46 -19.76 23.76 -3.77
N ASN A 47 -19.67 23.88 -5.10
CA ASN A 47 -19.10 22.83 -5.95
C ASN A 47 -17.61 22.59 -5.62
N LEU A 48 -16.83 23.65 -5.43
CA LEU A 48 -15.42 23.55 -5.02
C LEU A 48 -15.26 22.87 -3.65
N LEU A 49 -16.08 23.25 -2.66
CA LEU A 49 -16.07 22.61 -1.34
C LEU A 49 -16.38 21.11 -1.43
N ASN A 50 -17.38 20.73 -2.22
CA ASN A 50 -17.75 19.32 -2.41
C ASN A 50 -16.62 18.51 -3.07
N MET A 51 -15.97 19.07 -4.11
CA MET A 51 -14.82 18.44 -4.77
C MET A 51 -13.63 18.26 -3.82
N ASN A 52 -13.35 19.26 -2.99
CA ASN A 52 -12.29 19.16 -1.97
C ASN A 52 -12.60 18.08 -0.94
N LEU A 53 -13.83 17.99 -0.46
CA LEU A 53 -14.26 16.96 0.49
C LEU A 53 -14.13 15.55 -0.11
N LEU A 54 -14.57 15.37 -1.36
CA LEU A 54 -14.42 14.10 -2.08
C LEU A 54 -12.95 13.68 -2.19
N THR A 55 -12.08 14.62 -2.54
CA THR A 55 -10.63 14.38 -2.66
C THR A 55 -10.03 13.96 -1.31
N MET A 56 -10.38 14.66 -0.23
CA MET A 56 -9.92 14.32 1.12
C MET A 56 -10.41 12.93 1.57
N ASN A 57 -11.67 12.59 1.29
CA ASN A 57 -12.21 11.27 1.61
C ASN A 57 -11.46 10.16 0.86
N LEU A 58 -11.16 10.37 -0.43
CA LEU A 58 -10.41 9.40 -1.23
C LEU A 58 -8.98 9.21 -0.71
N LEU A 59 -8.29 10.30 -0.36
CA LEU A 59 -6.96 10.24 0.26
C LEU A 59 -6.97 9.46 1.58
N ASN A 60 -7.97 9.70 2.44
CA ASN A 60 -8.09 8.99 3.71
C ASN A 60 -8.34 7.49 3.51
N MET A 61 -9.21 7.12 2.56
CA MET A 61 -9.47 5.72 2.21
C MET A 61 -8.21 5.02 1.67
N ASN A 62 -7.44 5.70 0.81
CA ASN A 62 -6.17 5.18 0.30
C ASN A 62 -5.15 4.97 1.42
N LEU A 63 -5.03 5.92 2.35
CA LEU A 63 -4.14 5.81 3.50
C LEU A 63 -4.53 4.63 4.41
N LEU A 64 -5.82 4.47 4.70
CA LEU A 64 -6.34 3.34 5.48
C LEU A 64 -6.00 2.00 4.81
N THR A 65 -6.18 1.91 3.50
CA THR A 65 -5.88 0.69 2.72
C THR A 65 -4.39 0.36 2.76
N MET A 66 -3.52 1.36 2.60
CA MET A 66 -2.06 1.19 2.69
C MET A 66 -1.61 0.76 4.08
N ASN A 67 -2.20 1.35 5.14
CA ASN A 67 -1.92 0.95 6.52
C ASN A 67 -2.32 -0.51 6.76
N LEU A 68 -3.52 -0.91 6.33
CA LEU A 68 -3.98 -2.29 6.47
C LEU A 68 -3.06 -3.28 5.74
N LEU A 69 -2.66 -2.97 4.51
CA LEU A 69 -1.72 -3.78 3.75
C LEU A 69 -0.39 -3.94 4.48
N THR A 70 0.14 -2.84 5.02
CA THR A 70 1.40 -2.82 5.78
C THR A 70 1.30 -3.69 7.03
N THR A 71 0.22 -3.55 7.81
CA THR A 71 -0.02 -4.37 9.00
C THR A 71 -0.14 -5.85 8.65
N ASN A 72 -0.86 -6.19 7.58
CA ASN A 72 -0.99 -7.57 7.13
C ASN A 72 0.36 -8.17 6.71
N LEU A 73 1.19 -7.41 5.99
CA LEU A 73 2.53 -7.85 5.60
C LEU A 73 3.43 -8.08 6.82
N LEU A 74 3.41 -7.17 7.80
CA LEU A 74 4.15 -7.33 9.05
C LEU A 74 3.71 -8.59 9.82
N ASN A 75 2.41 -8.83 9.92
CA ASN A 75 1.87 -10.04 10.57
C ASN A 75 2.30 -11.32 9.85
N MET A 76 2.27 -11.35 8.52
CA MET A 76 2.73 -12.50 7.72
C MET A 76 4.23 -12.75 7.91
N ASN A 77 5.04 -11.69 7.94
CA ASN A 77 6.48 -11.80 8.21
C ASN A 77 6.74 -12.36 9.61
N LEU A 78 6.02 -11.86 10.63
CA LEU A 78 6.15 -12.35 12.00
C LEU A 78 5.75 -13.83 12.11
N LEU A 79 4.64 -14.24 11.48
CA LEU A 79 4.21 -15.64 11.44
C LEU A 79 5.28 -16.53 10.78
N THR A 80 5.85 -16.06 9.67
CA THR A 80 6.91 -16.79 8.95
C THR A 80 8.15 -16.96 9.83
N MET A 81 8.60 -15.90 10.49
CA MET A 81 9.74 -15.95 11.43
C MET A 81 9.47 -16.91 12.59
N ASN A 82 8.26 -16.89 13.16
CA ASN A 82 7.87 -17.81 14.23
C ASN A 82 7.90 -19.27 13.75
N LEU A 83 7.40 -19.56 12.55
CA LEU A 83 7.45 -20.89 11.95
C LEU A 83 8.89 -21.36 11.71
N LEU A 84 9.76 -20.48 11.23
CA LEU A 84 11.18 -20.78 11.01
C LEU A 84 11.90 -21.07 12.33
N ASN A 85 11.67 -20.25 13.36
CA ASN A 85 12.24 -20.47 14.69
C ASN A 85 11.76 -21.79 15.31
N MET A 86 10.48 -22.12 15.16
CA MET A 86 9.94 -23.40 15.62
C MET A 86 10.59 -24.57 14.88
N LYS A 87 10.78 -24.49 13.55
CA LYS A 87 11.50 -25.52 12.81
C LYS A 87 12.95 -25.67 13.27
N ALA A 88 13.65 -24.55 13.50
CA ALA A 88 15.02 -24.56 13.98
C ALA A 88 15.14 -25.15 15.39
N SER A 89 14.17 -24.91 16.28
CA SER A 89 14.19 -25.47 17.64
C SER A 89 13.85 -26.96 17.70
N HIS A 90 13.15 -27.50 16.70
CA HIS A 90 12.83 -28.93 16.60
C HIS A 90 13.84 -29.71 15.75
N HIS A 91 14.77 -29.03 15.07
CA HIS A 91 15.85 -29.69 14.36
C HIS A 91 16.94 -30.05 15.37
N GLU A 92 16.90 -31.28 15.88
CA GLU A 92 18.01 -31.84 16.63
C GLU A 92 19.22 -31.89 15.67
N PRO A 93 20.39 -31.31 16.05
CA PRO A 93 21.59 -31.45 15.24
C PRO A 93 21.89 -32.95 15.10
N PRO A 94 22.41 -33.42 13.95
CA PRO A 94 22.75 -34.82 13.80
C PRO A 94 23.65 -35.22 14.97
N GLN A 95 23.16 -36.14 15.80
CA GLN A 95 23.99 -36.76 16.82
C GLN A 95 25.07 -37.51 16.06
N HIS A 96 26.23 -36.89 15.90
CA HIS A 96 27.44 -37.60 15.51
C HIS A 96 27.74 -38.53 16.67
N GLU A 97 27.24 -39.78 16.59
CA GLU A 97 27.85 -40.87 17.34
C GLU A 97 29.34 -40.82 17.02
N PRO A 98 30.22 -40.67 18.02
CA PRO A 98 31.64 -40.80 17.77
C PRO A 98 31.83 -42.23 17.26
N THR A 99 32.08 -42.38 15.96
CA THR A 99 32.51 -43.64 15.38
C THR A 99 33.70 -44.09 16.19
N GLN A 100 33.50 -45.10 17.03
CA GLN A 100 34.59 -45.83 17.64
C GLN A 100 35.30 -46.49 16.46
N HIS A 101 36.36 -45.86 15.98
CA HIS A 101 37.30 -46.52 15.08
C HIS A 101 37.89 -47.66 15.89
N GLU A 102 37.35 -48.87 15.71
CA GLU A 102 38.05 -50.08 16.10
C GLU A 102 39.42 -50.06 15.41
N PRO A 103 40.52 -50.15 16.18
CA PRO A 103 41.84 -50.21 15.59
C PRO A 103 41.90 -51.44 14.67
N PRO A 104 42.55 -51.34 13.49
CA PRO A 104 42.57 -52.43 12.54
C PRO A 104 43.10 -53.71 13.20
N HIS A 105 42.33 -54.78 13.09
CA HIS A 105 42.76 -56.11 13.52
C HIS A 105 43.94 -56.54 12.64
N HIS A 106 45.15 -56.40 13.16
CA HIS A 106 46.32 -57.06 12.63
C HIS A 106 46.24 -58.54 13.02
N GLU A 107 45.81 -59.40 12.10
CA GLU A 107 46.01 -60.84 12.26
C GLU A 107 47.52 -61.13 12.35
N PRO A 108 48.00 -61.83 13.39
CA PRO A 108 49.40 -62.19 13.48
C PRO A 108 49.73 -63.21 12.36
N PRO A 109 50.93 -63.11 11.76
CA PRO A 109 51.32 -63.99 10.67
C PRO A 109 51.29 -65.45 11.13
N GLN A 110 50.58 -66.29 10.38
CA GLN A 110 50.59 -67.73 10.60
C GLN A 110 51.97 -68.28 10.20
N HIS A 111 52.79 -68.61 11.19
CA HIS A 111 53.99 -69.39 10.96
C HIS A 111 53.59 -70.86 10.78
N GLU A 112 53.64 -71.34 9.53
CA GLU A 112 53.63 -72.78 9.27
C GLU A 112 54.87 -73.43 9.90
N PRO A 113 54.73 -74.49 10.70
CA PRO A 113 55.88 -75.18 11.28
C PRO A 113 56.66 -75.91 10.18
N PRO A 114 58.00 -75.95 10.26
CA PRO A 114 58.82 -76.58 9.24
C PRO A 114 58.53 -78.07 9.13
N HIS A 115 58.34 -78.55 7.90
CA HIS A 115 58.25 -79.96 7.59
C HIS A 115 59.58 -80.64 7.91
N HIS A 116 59.60 -81.49 8.94
CA HIS A 116 60.70 -82.42 9.17
C HIS A 116 60.55 -83.62 8.22
N GLU A 117 61.38 -83.68 7.18
CA GLU A 117 61.59 -84.93 6.44
C GLU A 117 62.33 -85.94 7.33
N PRO A 118 61.86 -87.20 7.43
CA PRO A 118 62.55 -88.22 8.19
C PRO A 118 63.83 -88.68 7.48
N PRO A 119 64.89 -89.05 8.23
CA PRO A 119 66.18 -89.43 7.66
C PRO A 119 66.07 -90.74 6.87
N GLN A 120 66.52 -90.73 5.62
CA GLN A 120 66.72 -91.95 4.84
C GLN A 120 68.01 -92.61 5.31
N HIS A 121 67.87 -93.77 5.95
CA HIS A 121 68.99 -94.62 6.31
C HIS A 121 69.58 -95.30 5.06
N GLU A 122 70.85 -94.96 4.83
CA GLU A 122 71.96 -95.74 4.28
C GLU A 122 71.68 -96.92 3.32
N GLY A 123 72.26 -96.81 2.13
CA GLY A 123 72.67 -97.94 1.31
C GLY A 123 74.12 -97.75 0.87
N PHE A 124 75.04 -98.41 1.56
CA PHE A 124 76.43 -98.63 1.14
C PHE A 124 76.50 -99.31 -0.24
N SER A 125 77.52 -99.00 -1.05
CA SER A 125 78.43 -99.99 -1.65
C SER A 125 79.58 -99.36 -2.44
N THR A 126 80.79 -99.68 -1.97
CA THR A 126 82.09 -99.87 -2.66
C THR A 126 82.61 -98.84 -3.64
#